data_AF-A0A533ZCW2-F1
#
_entry.id   AF-A0A533ZCW2-F1
#
_cell.length_a   1.000
_cell.length_b   1.000
_cell.length_c   1.000
_cell.angle_alpha   90.00
_cell.angle_beta   90.00
_cell.angle_gamma   90.00
#
_symmetry.space_group_name_H-M   'P 1'
#
loop_
_entity.id
_entity.type
_entity.pdbx_description
1 polymer ?
#
loop_
_entity_poly.entity_id
_entity_poly.type
_entity_poly.pdbx_seq_one_letter_code
_entity_poly.pdbx_strand_id
1 'polypeptide(L)'
;HQGKINGYFCQGFNPLAATPCKVKVGRALAKLKYLVTIDPLATETAAFWQNHGEYNDVDPAKIQTEVFRLPSTCFAEENGALVNSGRWLQWHWKAADPPGEAKSDLEIMAGIFLKLRELYQKEGGAFPGPILNLTWKYAIPSAPSPEEVAREINGKALEDLVDPKDKTKVVRKAGEQLDGFGQLTDDGKTSCGCWIYTGCWTEKGNMMARRDNSDPSGLGNTLNWAFSWPANRRIQYNRASCDPSGKPWDPNRKLIEWNGTQWVGADVPDIKLDAAPADGMNPFIMNSEGVARFFTVNKMGDGPFPEHYEPFESPLDVNPLHPKNPKAKNSPAARVFKDDLDQFGDAQEFPYVATTYRLTEHFHFWTKHTRLSAILQPEQFVEIGEDLAKMKNIKSGDRVRVRSIRGFIKAVAVVTKRIRTLDVYGKKVHTVGIPIHWGFQGVAKNGFIANTLTPFVGDANTQTPEFKAFLVTIDKL
;
A
#
# COMPACT_ATOMS: atom_id res chain seq x y z
N HIS A 1 15.88 -13.33 -8.38
CA HIS A 1 17.15 -14.05 -8.11
C HIS A 1 17.84 -14.61 -9.37
N GLN A 2 17.42 -14.25 -10.59
CA GLN A 2 18.07 -14.73 -11.84
C GLN A 2 19.26 -13.85 -12.30
N GLY A 3 19.65 -12.82 -11.53
CA GLY A 3 20.77 -11.94 -11.88
C GLY A 3 20.50 -10.94 -13.01
N LYS A 4 19.22 -10.70 -13.36
CA LYS A 4 18.80 -9.80 -14.45
C LYS A 4 18.61 -8.33 -14.02
N ILE A 5 18.73 -8.03 -12.72
CA ILE A 5 18.58 -6.69 -12.16
C ILE A 5 19.93 -6.29 -11.56
N ASN A 6 20.49 -5.18 -12.02
CA ASN A 6 21.78 -4.67 -11.56
C ASN A 6 21.64 -3.79 -10.31
N GLY A 7 20.64 -2.92 -10.29
CA GLY A 7 20.43 -1.94 -9.23
C GLY A 7 19.02 -2.01 -8.65
N TYR A 8 18.87 -1.70 -7.37
CA TYR A 8 17.56 -1.60 -6.75
C TYR A 8 17.50 -0.43 -5.76
N PHE A 9 16.40 0.30 -5.75
CA PHE A 9 16.11 1.37 -4.79
C PHE A 9 15.05 0.90 -3.80
N CYS A 10 15.29 1.10 -2.52
CA CYS A 10 14.36 0.86 -1.43
C CYS A 10 14.18 2.14 -0.63
N GLN A 11 13.22 2.97 -1.04
CA GLN A 11 12.84 4.21 -0.35
C GLN A 11 11.66 3.93 0.57
N GLY A 12 11.84 4.05 1.89
CA GLY A 12 10.80 3.80 2.89
C GLY A 12 10.17 2.39 2.82
N PHE A 13 10.90 1.39 2.29
CA PHE A 13 10.40 0.04 2.11
C PHE A 13 11.46 -1.00 2.50
N ASN A 14 11.06 -1.98 3.31
CA ASN A 14 11.95 -3.02 3.84
C ASN A 14 11.59 -4.39 3.22
N PRO A 15 11.93 -4.66 1.94
CA PRO A 15 11.48 -5.84 1.22
C PRO A 15 11.96 -7.16 1.82
N LEU A 16 13.16 -7.24 2.42
CA LEU A 16 13.63 -8.48 3.06
C LEU A 16 12.65 -8.98 4.12
N ALA A 17 12.01 -8.05 4.84
CA ALA A 17 11.00 -8.34 5.83
C ALA A 17 9.58 -8.42 5.23
N ALA A 18 9.23 -7.54 4.30
CA ALA A 18 7.85 -7.33 3.83
C ALA A 18 7.41 -8.25 2.67
N THR A 19 8.33 -8.81 1.90
CA THR A 19 8.02 -9.65 0.73
C THR A 19 8.02 -11.14 1.10
N PRO A 20 7.25 -12.00 0.41
CA PRO A 20 7.16 -13.42 0.76
C PRO A 20 8.46 -14.15 0.49
N CYS A 21 8.67 -15.28 1.18
CA CYS A 21 9.85 -16.13 1.04
C CYS A 21 11.17 -15.34 1.21
N LYS A 22 11.43 -14.90 2.45
CA LYS A 22 12.63 -14.12 2.84
C LYS A 22 13.93 -14.67 2.28
N VAL A 23 14.11 -16.00 2.25
CA VAL A 23 15.32 -16.64 1.71
C VAL A 23 15.50 -16.41 0.21
N LYS A 24 14.41 -16.40 -0.57
CA LYS A 24 14.46 -16.10 -2.01
C LYS A 24 14.77 -14.61 -2.25
N VAL A 25 14.25 -13.75 -1.39
CA VAL A 25 14.48 -12.29 -1.44
C VAL A 25 15.94 -11.98 -1.11
N GLY A 26 16.49 -12.56 -0.03
CA GLY A 26 17.91 -12.42 0.32
C GLY A 26 18.83 -12.89 -0.81
N ARG A 27 18.55 -14.05 -1.42
CA ARG A 27 19.26 -14.54 -2.61
C ARG A 27 19.14 -13.61 -3.82
N ALA A 28 18.05 -12.86 -3.95
CA ALA A 28 17.89 -11.88 -5.02
C ALA A 28 18.71 -10.61 -4.75
N LEU A 29 18.68 -10.08 -3.52
CA LEU A 29 19.46 -8.92 -3.12
C LEU A 29 20.97 -9.18 -3.23
N ALA A 30 21.44 -10.38 -2.89
CA ALA A 30 22.84 -10.79 -3.01
C ALA A 30 23.35 -10.89 -4.46
N LYS A 31 22.47 -10.83 -5.46
CA LYS A 31 22.83 -10.83 -6.89
C LYS A 31 22.81 -9.43 -7.52
N LEU A 32 22.39 -8.41 -6.78
CA LEU A 32 22.49 -7.03 -7.22
C LEU A 32 23.97 -6.62 -7.34
N LYS A 33 24.24 -5.64 -8.21
CA LYS A 33 25.51 -4.92 -8.24
C LYS A 33 25.52 -3.82 -7.20
N TYR A 34 24.40 -3.08 -7.09
CA TYR A 34 24.23 -2.08 -6.06
C TYR A 34 22.79 -2.06 -5.50
N LEU A 35 22.67 -1.63 -4.25
CA LEU A 35 21.41 -1.40 -3.54
C LEU A 35 21.46 -0.01 -2.90
N VAL A 36 20.47 0.83 -3.18
CA VAL A 36 20.30 2.11 -2.49
C VAL A 36 19.11 2.01 -1.56
N THR A 37 19.31 2.25 -0.27
CA THR A 37 18.25 2.32 0.73
C THR A 37 18.14 3.75 1.25
N ILE A 38 16.93 4.33 1.24
CA ILE A 38 16.61 5.65 1.76
C ILE A 38 15.57 5.46 2.85
N ASP A 39 15.95 5.69 4.11
CA ASP A 39 15.08 5.43 5.26
C ASP A 39 15.55 6.25 6.48
N PRO A 40 14.64 6.72 7.35
CA PRO A 40 15.04 7.38 8.60
C PRO A 40 15.59 6.40 9.65
N LEU A 41 15.49 5.09 9.42
CA LEU A 41 15.91 4.05 10.36
C LEU A 41 16.77 2.97 9.71
N ALA A 42 17.45 2.20 10.57
CA ALA A 42 18.07 0.96 10.15
C ALA A 42 16.99 -0.07 9.77
N THR A 43 17.19 -0.76 8.64
CA THR A 43 16.28 -1.80 8.15
C THR A 43 17.01 -3.11 7.90
N GLU A 44 16.30 -4.24 8.03
CA GLU A 44 16.83 -5.56 7.68
C GLU A 44 17.28 -5.63 6.22
N THR A 45 16.63 -4.90 5.32
CA THR A 45 17.05 -4.82 3.91
C THR A 45 18.40 -4.13 3.76
N ALA A 46 18.67 -3.02 4.45
CA ALA A 46 19.99 -2.37 4.38
C ALA A 46 21.11 -3.24 4.97
N ALA A 47 20.77 -4.12 5.92
CA ALA A 47 21.69 -5.04 6.58
C ALA A 47 21.61 -6.49 6.06
N PHE A 48 21.00 -6.73 4.88
CA PHE A 48 20.73 -8.10 4.41
C PHE A 48 21.99 -8.97 4.23
N TRP A 49 23.14 -8.32 4.02
CA TRP A 49 24.44 -8.93 3.80
C TRP A 49 25.19 -9.27 5.10
N GLN A 50 24.71 -8.81 6.25
CA GLN A 50 25.34 -9.03 7.55
C GLN A 50 24.85 -10.34 8.18
N ASN A 51 25.76 -11.13 8.76
CA ASN A 51 25.38 -12.30 9.53
C ASN A 51 24.76 -11.86 10.87
N HIS A 52 23.56 -12.34 11.17
CA HIS A 52 22.89 -12.15 12.46
C HIS A 52 22.50 -13.50 13.08
N GLY A 53 23.38 -14.50 12.99
CA GLY A 53 23.11 -15.87 13.41
C GLY A 53 21.87 -16.44 12.70
N GLU A 54 21.05 -17.22 13.40
CA GLU A 54 19.86 -17.86 12.81
C GLU A 54 18.83 -16.87 12.23
N TYR A 55 18.84 -15.59 12.65
CA TYR A 55 17.92 -14.58 12.15
C TYR A 55 18.29 -14.11 10.72
N ASN A 56 19.58 -14.12 10.39
CA ASN A 56 20.09 -13.86 9.05
C ASN A 56 21.42 -14.59 8.84
N ASP A 57 21.35 -15.89 8.57
CA ASP A 57 22.55 -16.71 8.37
C ASP A 57 23.07 -16.57 6.94
N VAL A 58 23.97 -15.61 6.76
CA VAL A 58 24.62 -15.29 5.49
C VAL A 58 26.13 -15.17 5.69
N ASP A 59 26.88 -15.33 4.60
CA ASP A 59 28.32 -15.13 4.56
C ASP A 59 28.61 -13.80 3.84
N PRO A 60 28.99 -12.73 4.57
CA PRO A 60 29.26 -11.43 3.95
C PRO A 60 30.31 -11.49 2.84
N ALA A 61 31.31 -12.38 2.96
CA ALA A 61 32.38 -12.49 1.97
C ALA A 61 31.88 -13.01 0.61
N LYS A 62 30.70 -13.64 0.56
CA LYS A 62 30.07 -14.14 -0.67
C LYS A 62 29.08 -13.15 -1.29
N ILE A 63 28.80 -12.03 -0.64
CA ILE A 63 27.83 -11.03 -1.09
C ILE A 63 28.59 -9.82 -1.63
N GLN A 64 28.52 -9.62 -2.93
CA GLN A 64 29.29 -8.58 -3.64
C GLN A 64 28.47 -7.31 -3.93
N THR A 65 27.25 -7.23 -3.40
CA THR A 65 26.37 -6.07 -3.59
C THR A 65 26.93 -4.86 -2.86
N GLU A 66 27.17 -3.76 -3.58
CA GLU A 66 27.48 -2.48 -2.96
C GLU A 66 26.20 -1.86 -2.35
N VAL A 67 26.24 -1.46 -1.09
CA VAL A 67 25.05 -0.94 -0.39
C VAL A 67 25.26 0.51 0.02
N PHE A 68 24.44 1.40 -0.52
CA PHE A 68 24.34 2.80 -0.12
C PHE A 68 23.15 2.97 0.82
N ARG A 69 23.42 3.39 2.07
CA ARG A 69 22.37 3.72 3.04
C ARG A 69 22.33 5.22 3.26
N LEU A 70 21.29 5.87 2.74
CA LEU A 70 21.11 7.30 2.78
C LEU A 70 20.08 7.64 3.88
N PRO A 71 20.47 8.40 4.93
CA PRO A 71 19.56 8.75 6.00
C PRO A 71 18.56 9.81 5.53
N SER A 72 17.27 9.48 5.59
CA SER A 72 16.19 10.43 5.29
C SER A 72 15.57 11.01 6.57
N THR A 73 14.79 12.06 6.39
CA THR A 73 13.83 12.60 7.36
C THR A 73 12.72 11.59 7.70
N CYS A 74 12.04 11.83 8.83
CA CYS A 74 10.76 11.25 9.15
C CYS A 74 9.61 12.27 9.02
N PHE A 75 8.37 11.82 9.23
CA PHE A 75 7.16 12.64 9.06
C PHE A 75 7.11 13.94 9.89
N ALA A 76 7.88 14.03 10.98
CA ALA A 76 7.91 15.20 11.86
C ALA A 76 8.94 16.26 11.43
N GLU A 77 9.76 15.96 10.43
CA GLU A 77 10.93 16.77 10.04
C GLU A 77 10.73 17.49 8.70
N GLU A 78 9.53 17.37 8.13
CA GLU A 78 9.15 17.97 6.84
C GLU A 78 7.76 18.61 6.88
N ASN A 79 7.55 19.55 5.94
CA ASN A 79 6.20 19.93 5.52
C ASN A 79 5.73 18.96 4.44
N GLY A 80 4.42 18.77 4.31
CA GLY A 80 3.90 18.00 3.19
C GLY A 80 2.47 17.55 3.39
N ALA A 81 1.96 16.74 2.47
CA ALA A 81 0.62 16.17 2.55
C ALA A 81 0.67 14.64 2.59
N LEU A 82 -0.15 14.05 3.46
CA LEU A 82 -0.43 12.62 3.49
C LEU A 82 -1.90 12.38 3.19
N VAL A 83 -2.22 11.27 2.52
CA VAL A 83 -3.59 10.91 2.16
C VAL A 83 -4.08 9.76 3.04
N ASN A 84 -5.12 10.02 3.83
CA ASN A 84 -5.70 8.98 4.68
C ASN A 84 -6.64 8.04 3.88
N SER A 85 -7.14 6.99 4.55
CA SER A 85 -8.06 6.02 3.93
C SER A 85 -9.39 6.63 3.45
N GLY A 86 -9.78 7.77 4.03
CA GLY A 86 -10.95 8.54 3.61
C GLY A 86 -10.70 9.44 2.40
N ARG A 87 -9.51 9.37 1.78
CA ARG A 87 -9.04 10.19 0.65
C ARG A 87 -8.70 11.64 1.00
N TRP A 88 -8.54 11.96 2.28
CA TRP A 88 -8.23 13.32 2.71
C TRP A 88 -6.73 13.58 2.59
N LEU A 89 -6.36 14.49 1.69
CA LEU A 89 -5.04 15.10 1.61
C LEU A 89 -4.92 16.07 2.78
N GLN A 90 -4.08 15.74 3.74
CA GLN A 90 -3.91 16.51 4.97
C GLN A 90 -2.50 17.06 5.03
N TRP A 91 -2.40 18.39 5.11
CA TRP A 91 -1.11 19.06 5.26
C TRP A 91 -0.59 18.91 6.70
N HIS A 92 0.71 18.67 6.83
CA HIS A 92 1.45 18.70 8.09
C HIS A 92 2.66 19.64 7.96
N TRP A 93 3.20 20.04 9.11
CA TRP A 93 4.29 21.00 9.20
C TRP A 93 5.47 20.38 9.93
N LYS A 94 6.66 20.78 9.49
CA LYS A 94 7.93 20.46 10.12
C LYS A 94 7.93 20.92 11.57
N ALA A 95 8.28 20.02 12.47
CA ALA A 95 8.39 20.27 13.91
C ALA A 95 9.84 20.37 14.39
N ALA A 96 10.78 19.69 13.74
CA ALA A 96 12.20 19.69 14.09
C ALA A 96 13.09 19.47 12.85
N ASP A 97 14.38 19.79 12.97
CA ASP A 97 15.39 19.36 12.00
C ASP A 97 15.71 17.87 12.17
N PRO A 98 16.04 17.15 11.09
CA PRO A 98 16.38 15.74 11.18
C PRO A 98 17.75 15.53 11.86
N PRO A 99 17.99 14.35 12.46
CA PRO A 99 19.22 14.09 13.19
C PRO A 99 20.45 13.96 12.27
N GLY A 100 21.60 14.44 12.75
CA GLY A 100 22.88 14.29 12.05
C GLY A 100 22.89 15.00 10.70
N GLU A 101 23.17 14.25 9.63
CA GLU A 101 23.25 14.75 8.25
C GLU A 101 22.09 14.24 7.38
N ALA A 102 21.01 13.77 8.02
CA ALA A 102 19.82 13.32 7.31
C ALA A 102 19.21 14.44 6.46
N LYS A 103 18.66 14.06 5.31
CA LYS A 103 18.08 14.98 4.33
C LYS A 103 16.66 14.58 3.98
N SER A 104 15.89 15.52 3.45
CA SER A 104 14.56 15.17 2.94
C SER A 104 14.62 14.15 1.80
N ASP A 105 13.57 13.36 1.64
CA ASP A 105 13.42 12.48 0.48
C ASP A 105 13.53 13.28 -0.84
N LEU A 106 12.98 14.50 -0.86
CA LEU A 106 13.06 15.43 -2.00
C LEU A 106 14.51 15.84 -2.30
N GLU A 107 15.30 16.21 -1.31
CA GLU A 107 16.72 16.57 -1.49
C GLU A 107 17.57 15.38 -1.94
N ILE A 108 17.34 14.19 -1.39
CA ILE A 108 18.08 12.99 -1.76
C ILE A 108 17.82 12.66 -3.23
N MET A 109 16.54 12.61 -3.63
CA MET A 109 16.16 12.32 -5.01
C MET A 109 16.58 13.41 -5.98
N ALA A 110 16.49 14.69 -5.59
CA ALA A 110 17.00 15.81 -6.37
C ALA A 110 18.51 15.70 -6.58
N GLY A 111 19.29 15.41 -5.53
CA GLY A 111 20.74 15.25 -5.62
C GLY A 111 21.15 14.15 -6.60
N ILE A 112 20.51 12.98 -6.51
CA ILE A 112 20.75 11.85 -7.43
C ILE A 112 20.39 12.23 -8.86
N PHE A 113 19.19 12.79 -9.07
CA PHE A 113 18.71 13.15 -10.41
C PHE A 113 19.57 14.22 -11.07
N LEU A 114 19.92 15.29 -10.34
CA LEU A 114 20.73 16.38 -10.88
C LEU A 114 22.13 15.91 -11.28
N LYS A 115 22.74 15.02 -10.49
CA LYS A 115 24.03 14.42 -10.82
C LYS A 115 23.94 13.51 -12.03
N LEU A 116 22.90 12.67 -12.12
CA LEU A 116 22.66 11.84 -13.28
C LEU A 116 22.48 12.68 -14.55
N ARG A 117 21.68 13.75 -14.47
CA ARG A 117 21.42 14.67 -15.57
C ARG A 117 22.69 15.39 -16.03
N GLU A 118 23.53 15.83 -15.07
CA GLU A 118 24.84 16.43 -15.35
C GLU A 118 25.75 15.48 -16.12
N LEU A 119 25.81 14.20 -15.72
CA LEU A 119 26.60 13.17 -16.41
C LEU A 119 26.09 12.95 -17.84
N TYR A 120 24.78 12.77 -18.04
CA TYR A 120 24.22 12.62 -19.38
C TYR A 120 24.44 13.84 -20.28
N GLN A 121 24.46 15.05 -19.70
CA GLN A 121 24.74 16.27 -20.46
C GLN A 121 26.20 16.35 -20.91
N LYS A 122 27.14 15.88 -20.09
CA LYS A 122 28.59 15.92 -20.37
C LYS A 122 29.05 14.75 -21.24
N GLU A 123 28.57 13.56 -20.96
CA GLU A 123 29.10 12.30 -21.49
C GLU A 123 28.18 11.67 -22.55
N GLY A 124 26.95 12.19 -22.71
CA GLY A 124 25.93 11.53 -23.52
C GLY A 124 25.48 10.21 -22.88
N GLY A 125 25.10 9.25 -23.71
CA GLY A 125 24.67 7.93 -23.26
C GLY A 125 23.49 7.39 -24.07
N ALA A 126 22.96 6.25 -23.64
CA ALA A 126 21.80 5.65 -24.28
C ALA A 126 20.54 6.48 -23.97
N PHE A 127 19.86 6.96 -25.02
CA PHE A 127 18.56 7.63 -24.93
C PHE A 127 18.48 8.76 -23.88
N PRO A 128 19.30 9.82 -24.00
CA PRO A 128 19.42 10.86 -22.97
C PRO A 128 18.22 11.82 -22.90
N GLY A 129 17.44 11.93 -23.99
CA GLY A 129 16.37 12.91 -24.14
C GLY A 129 15.39 12.99 -22.96
N PRO A 130 14.79 11.87 -22.49
CA PRO A 130 13.87 11.89 -21.35
C PRO A 130 14.49 12.37 -20.03
N ILE A 131 15.81 12.18 -19.82
CA ILE A 131 16.51 12.63 -18.61
C ILE A 131 16.78 14.13 -18.71
N LEU A 132 17.26 14.58 -19.86
CA LEU A 132 17.64 15.98 -20.09
C LEU A 132 16.41 16.91 -20.19
N ASN A 133 15.30 16.43 -20.75
CA ASN A 133 14.10 17.22 -21.02
C ASN A 133 13.03 17.16 -19.92
N LEU A 134 13.26 16.40 -18.84
CA LEU A 134 12.34 16.40 -17.70
C LEU A 134 12.34 17.79 -17.04
N THR A 135 11.16 18.41 -16.95
CA THR A 135 10.97 19.70 -16.29
C THR A 135 11.40 19.62 -14.82
N TRP A 136 12.26 20.54 -14.40
CA TRP A 136 12.78 20.62 -13.03
C TRP A 136 12.98 22.08 -12.63
N LYS A 137 11.88 22.84 -12.60
CA LYS A 137 11.87 24.30 -12.44
C LYS A 137 11.54 24.72 -11.00
N TYR A 138 12.17 24.06 -10.03
CA TYR A 138 12.07 24.42 -8.62
C TYR A 138 12.98 25.60 -8.29
N ALA A 139 12.54 26.47 -7.38
CA ALA A 139 13.28 27.66 -6.94
C ALA A 139 14.69 27.31 -6.44
N ILE A 140 14.80 26.19 -5.70
CA ILE A 140 16.07 25.57 -5.31
C ILE A 140 16.11 24.17 -5.93
N PRO A 141 16.74 23.97 -7.09
CA PRO A 141 16.71 22.69 -7.80
C PRO A 141 17.16 21.49 -6.97
N SER A 142 18.11 21.68 -6.05
CA SER A 142 18.63 20.63 -5.18
C SER A 142 17.78 20.35 -3.95
N ALA A 143 16.76 21.17 -3.67
CA ALA A 143 15.86 21.05 -2.54
C ALA A 143 14.44 21.54 -2.94
N PRO A 144 13.72 20.80 -3.80
CA PRO A 144 12.34 21.14 -4.17
C PRO A 144 11.47 21.30 -2.91
N SER A 145 10.68 22.37 -2.82
CA SER A 145 9.80 22.53 -1.66
C SER A 145 8.52 21.69 -1.80
N PRO A 146 7.99 21.12 -0.69
CA PRO A 146 6.70 20.43 -0.69
C PRO A 146 5.56 21.28 -1.27
N GLU A 147 5.60 22.60 -1.08
CA GLU A 147 4.63 23.56 -1.59
C GLU A 147 4.68 23.67 -3.12
N GLU A 148 5.87 23.75 -3.72
CA GLU A 148 6.04 23.75 -5.17
C GLU A 148 5.54 22.45 -5.79
N VAL A 149 5.93 21.31 -5.21
CA VAL A 149 5.50 19.98 -5.68
C VAL A 149 3.99 19.81 -5.56
N ALA A 150 3.38 20.25 -4.45
CA ALA A 150 1.92 20.19 -4.28
C ALA A 150 1.16 21.05 -5.30
N ARG A 151 1.69 22.23 -5.65
CA ARG A 151 1.12 23.10 -6.69
C ARG A 151 1.24 22.49 -8.08
N GLU A 152 2.35 21.84 -8.39
CA GLU A 152 2.52 21.07 -9.64
C GLU A 152 1.55 19.89 -9.72
N ILE A 153 1.39 19.15 -8.62
CA ILE A 153 0.43 18.05 -8.49
C ILE A 153 -1.01 18.53 -8.71
N ASN A 154 -1.40 19.66 -8.10
CA ASN A 154 -2.71 20.29 -8.32
C ASN A 154 -2.91 20.63 -9.80
N GLY A 155 -1.94 21.34 -10.38
CA GLY A 155 -1.96 21.81 -11.75
C GLY A 155 -2.30 23.30 -11.90
N LYS A 156 -1.93 23.84 -13.06
CA LYS A 156 -2.05 25.25 -13.45
C LYS A 156 -2.39 25.40 -14.92
N ALA A 157 -2.88 26.58 -15.28
CA ALA A 157 -3.00 27.04 -16.65
C ALA A 157 -1.62 27.42 -17.20
N LEU A 158 -1.29 26.97 -18.40
CA LEU A 158 -0.08 27.34 -19.15
C LEU A 158 -0.36 28.51 -20.11
N GLU A 159 -1.61 28.65 -20.54
CA GLU A 159 -2.15 29.76 -21.32
C GLU A 159 -3.46 30.23 -20.71
N ASP A 160 -4.00 31.36 -21.17
CA ASP A 160 -5.33 31.81 -20.77
C ASP A 160 -6.39 30.78 -21.18
N LEU A 161 -7.15 30.28 -20.19
CA LEU A 161 -8.28 29.41 -20.38
C LEU A 161 -9.55 30.24 -20.47
N VAL A 162 -10.37 29.99 -21.49
CA VAL A 162 -11.64 30.69 -21.72
C VAL A 162 -12.83 29.81 -21.38
N ASP A 163 -13.98 30.42 -21.08
CA ASP A 163 -15.23 29.70 -20.84
C ASP A 163 -15.66 28.98 -22.14
N PRO A 164 -15.91 27.66 -22.11
CA PRO A 164 -16.40 26.94 -23.28
C PRO A 164 -17.74 27.49 -23.82
N LYS A 165 -18.56 28.11 -22.96
CA LYS A 165 -19.84 28.72 -23.31
C LYS A 165 -19.69 30.17 -23.77
N ASP A 166 -18.60 30.84 -23.42
CA ASP A 166 -18.30 32.22 -23.83
C ASP A 166 -16.77 32.42 -23.96
N LYS A 167 -16.28 32.27 -25.19
CA LYS A 167 -14.84 32.37 -25.50
C LYS A 167 -14.24 33.76 -25.25
N THR A 168 -15.05 34.79 -25.01
CA THR A 168 -14.55 36.13 -24.67
C THR A 168 -14.17 36.25 -23.19
N LYS A 169 -14.63 35.30 -22.37
CA LYS A 169 -14.43 35.31 -20.92
C LYS A 169 -13.27 34.38 -20.55
N VAL A 170 -12.17 34.97 -20.09
CA VAL A 170 -11.06 34.23 -19.47
C VAL A 170 -11.51 33.72 -18.09
N VAL A 171 -11.52 32.40 -17.92
CA VAL A 171 -11.87 31.72 -16.66
C VAL A 171 -10.66 31.42 -15.80
N ARG A 172 -9.46 31.27 -16.38
CA ARG A 172 -8.17 31.16 -15.67
C ARG A 172 -7.09 31.81 -16.52
N LYS A 173 -6.22 32.62 -15.91
CA LYS A 173 -5.10 33.24 -16.62
C LYS A 173 -3.88 32.32 -16.66
N ALA A 174 -3.02 32.49 -17.66
CA ALA A 174 -1.73 31.80 -17.74
C ALA A 174 -0.94 31.95 -16.42
N GLY A 175 -0.49 30.82 -15.86
CA GLY A 175 0.25 30.74 -14.61
C GLY A 175 -0.60 30.49 -13.35
N GLU A 176 -1.92 30.72 -13.39
CA GLU A 176 -2.81 30.50 -12.24
C GLU A 176 -3.05 29.00 -11.97
N GLN A 177 -3.15 28.64 -10.69
CA GLN A 177 -3.57 27.30 -10.25
C GLN A 177 -5.00 27.00 -10.70
N LEU A 178 -5.25 25.75 -11.06
CA LEU A 178 -6.59 25.26 -11.37
C LEU A 178 -7.40 25.02 -10.08
N ASP A 179 -8.70 25.30 -10.13
CA ASP A 179 -9.65 25.09 -9.03
C ASP A 179 -10.24 23.67 -9.00
N GLY A 180 -10.16 22.94 -10.11
CA GLY A 180 -10.69 21.59 -10.22
C GLY A 180 -10.37 20.94 -11.56
N PHE A 181 -10.42 19.61 -11.62
CA PHE A 181 -10.04 18.84 -12.81
C PHE A 181 -10.93 19.10 -14.04
N GLY A 182 -12.12 19.67 -13.86
CA GLY A 182 -12.98 20.10 -14.97
C GLY A 182 -12.41 21.26 -15.79
N GLN A 183 -11.30 21.88 -15.34
CA GLN A 183 -10.57 22.92 -16.08
C GLN A 183 -9.38 22.37 -16.86
N LEU A 184 -9.08 21.07 -16.75
CA LEU A 184 -8.00 20.44 -17.51
C LEU A 184 -8.37 20.34 -18.99
N THR A 185 -7.37 20.47 -19.85
CA THR A 185 -7.50 20.41 -21.31
C THR A 185 -6.54 19.37 -21.89
N ASP A 186 -6.85 18.89 -23.09
CA ASP A 186 -6.03 17.93 -23.85
C ASP A 186 -5.15 18.59 -24.94
N ASP A 187 -5.24 19.92 -25.07
CA ASP A 187 -4.53 20.73 -26.07
C ASP A 187 -3.18 21.30 -25.57
N GLY A 188 -2.73 20.90 -24.37
CA GLY A 188 -1.47 21.35 -23.78
C GLY A 188 -1.54 22.71 -23.08
N LYS A 189 -2.72 23.35 -22.97
CA LYS A 189 -2.88 24.63 -22.24
C LYS A 189 -2.92 24.47 -20.73
N THR A 190 -2.91 23.26 -20.22
CA THR A 190 -2.88 22.99 -18.78
C THR A 190 -1.78 21.98 -18.44
N SER A 191 -1.22 22.10 -17.24
CA SER A 191 -0.30 21.11 -16.67
C SER A 191 -0.84 20.63 -15.33
N CYS A 192 -0.73 19.34 -15.03
CA CYS A 192 -1.17 18.75 -13.77
C CYS A 192 -0.40 17.45 -13.49
N GLY A 193 0.17 17.31 -12.29
CA GLY A 193 0.87 16.09 -11.87
C GLY A 193 -0.07 14.96 -11.45
N CYS A 194 -1.26 15.27 -10.89
CA CYS A 194 -2.26 14.28 -10.51
C CYS A 194 -3.68 14.85 -10.62
N TRP A 195 -4.40 14.50 -11.70
CA TRP A 195 -5.69 15.13 -12.03
C TRP A 195 -6.75 15.01 -10.91
N ILE A 196 -6.79 13.90 -10.18
CA ILE A 196 -7.74 13.72 -9.06
C ILE A 196 -7.49 14.70 -7.90
N TYR A 197 -6.29 15.29 -7.81
CA TYR A 197 -5.91 16.25 -6.78
C TYR A 197 -6.09 17.70 -7.22
N THR A 198 -6.44 17.97 -8.48
CA THR A 198 -6.76 19.34 -8.90
C THR A 198 -7.90 19.90 -8.04
N GLY A 199 -7.65 21.04 -7.39
CA GLY A 199 -8.47 21.64 -6.34
C GLY A 199 -7.84 21.56 -4.94
N CYS A 200 -6.77 20.79 -4.73
CA CYS A 200 -6.10 20.69 -3.43
C CYS A 200 -5.26 21.92 -3.07
N TRP A 201 -4.76 22.66 -4.08
CA TRP A 201 -4.03 23.91 -3.90
C TRP A 201 -4.34 24.87 -5.05
N THR A 202 -5.24 25.82 -4.78
CA THR A 202 -5.75 26.76 -5.79
C THR A 202 -5.23 28.18 -5.53
N GLU A 203 -5.64 29.17 -6.33
CA GLU A 203 -5.32 30.59 -6.06
C GLU A 203 -5.91 31.08 -4.73
N LYS A 204 -6.90 30.37 -4.19
CA LYS A 204 -7.46 30.61 -2.84
C LYS A 204 -6.57 30.06 -1.72
N GLY A 205 -5.49 29.35 -2.06
CA GLY A 205 -4.52 28.78 -1.12
C GLY A 205 -4.57 27.26 -1.02
N ASN A 206 -3.88 26.74 0.00
CA ASN A 206 -3.74 25.32 0.26
C ASN A 206 -5.00 24.75 0.97
N MET A 207 -5.84 24.02 0.23
CA MET A 207 -7.07 23.43 0.76
C MET A 207 -6.80 22.28 1.73
N MET A 208 -5.65 21.61 1.60
CA MET A 208 -5.22 20.50 2.45
C MET A 208 -4.88 20.95 3.87
N ALA A 209 -4.60 22.24 4.06
CA ALA A 209 -4.24 22.85 5.34
C ALA A 209 -5.45 23.43 6.11
N ARG A 210 -6.68 23.35 5.56
CA ARG A 210 -7.88 23.87 6.24
C ARG A 210 -8.19 23.07 7.51
N ARG A 211 -8.65 23.78 8.56
CA ARG A 211 -8.86 23.24 9.92
C ARG A 211 -10.26 23.53 10.48
N ASP A 212 -11.23 23.81 9.62
CA ASP A 212 -12.61 24.03 10.04
C ASP A 212 -13.34 22.67 10.14
N ASN A 213 -13.69 22.28 11.36
CA ASN A 213 -14.34 21.02 11.69
C ASN A 213 -15.88 21.15 11.78
N SER A 214 -16.46 22.23 11.23
CA SER A 214 -17.90 22.42 11.19
C SER A 214 -18.58 21.24 10.50
N ASP A 215 -19.62 20.71 11.14
CA ASP A 215 -20.51 19.68 10.59
C ASP A 215 -21.98 20.15 10.70
N PRO A 216 -22.44 21.00 9.78
CA PRO A 216 -23.81 21.52 9.82
C PRO A 216 -24.88 20.43 9.67
N SER A 217 -24.51 19.28 9.10
CA SER A 217 -25.44 18.17 8.87
C SER A 217 -25.64 17.27 10.09
N GLY A 218 -24.69 17.25 11.03
CA GLY A 218 -24.64 16.28 12.13
C GLY A 218 -24.29 14.86 11.70
N LEU A 219 -23.91 14.64 10.43
CA LEU A 219 -23.58 13.33 9.86
C LEU A 219 -22.08 12.99 9.92
N GLY A 220 -21.27 13.86 10.53
CA GLY A 220 -19.81 13.76 10.56
C GLY A 220 -19.13 14.26 9.29
N ASN A 221 -19.81 15.03 8.44
CA ASN A 221 -19.27 15.46 7.14
C ASN A 221 -18.61 16.86 7.20
N THR A 222 -17.32 16.89 7.54
CA THR A 222 -16.55 18.14 7.74
C THR A 222 -15.86 18.61 6.47
N LEU A 223 -16.64 19.17 5.53
CA LEU A 223 -16.17 19.60 4.19
C LEU A 223 -15.03 20.62 4.21
N ASN A 224 -14.88 21.37 5.30
CA ASN A 224 -13.85 22.41 5.45
C ASN A 224 -12.61 21.94 6.24
N TRP A 225 -12.54 20.67 6.62
CA TRP A 225 -11.34 20.08 7.19
C TRP A 225 -10.53 19.40 6.10
N ALA A 226 -9.31 19.89 5.83
CA ALA A 226 -8.44 19.42 4.76
C ALA A 226 -9.13 19.40 3.38
N PHE A 227 -8.67 18.56 2.45
CA PHE A 227 -9.27 18.38 1.12
C PHE A 227 -9.38 16.89 0.78
N SER A 228 -10.55 16.43 0.32
CA SER A 228 -10.74 15.03 -0.11
C SER A 228 -10.76 14.91 -1.63
N TRP A 229 -10.02 13.98 -2.22
CA TRP A 229 -10.17 13.73 -3.66
C TRP A 229 -11.31 12.74 -3.95
N PRO A 230 -12.07 12.86 -5.04
CA PRO A 230 -12.02 13.94 -6.04
C PRO A 230 -12.88 15.14 -5.65
N ALA A 231 -12.42 16.37 -5.98
CA ALA A 231 -13.18 17.63 -5.85
C ALA A 231 -13.87 17.88 -4.48
N ASN A 232 -13.23 17.47 -3.38
CA ASN A 232 -13.73 17.53 -2.01
C ASN A 232 -14.92 16.62 -1.67
N ARG A 233 -15.30 15.69 -2.55
CA ARG A 233 -16.35 14.69 -2.31
C ARG A 233 -15.93 13.73 -1.20
N ARG A 234 -16.69 13.71 -0.11
CA ARG A 234 -16.37 12.90 1.08
C ARG A 234 -16.95 11.50 0.94
N ILE A 235 -18.15 11.37 0.39
CA ILE A 235 -18.80 10.09 0.13
C ILE A 235 -18.92 9.89 -1.39
N GLN A 236 -18.17 8.94 -1.93
CA GLN A 236 -18.29 8.57 -3.35
C GLN A 236 -19.66 7.94 -3.62
N TYR A 237 -20.12 8.07 -4.87
CA TYR A 237 -21.39 7.53 -5.36
C TYR A 237 -22.60 8.06 -4.59
N ASN A 238 -22.50 9.24 -3.95
CA ASN A 238 -23.58 9.79 -3.13
C ASN A 238 -24.87 10.07 -3.91
N ARG A 239 -24.86 10.14 -5.25
CA ARG A 239 -26.09 10.12 -6.07
C ARG A 239 -26.95 8.88 -5.82
N ALA A 240 -26.35 7.74 -5.47
CA ALA A 240 -27.07 6.52 -5.12
C ALA A 240 -27.76 6.59 -3.74
N SER A 241 -27.53 7.64 -2.93
CA SER A 241 -28.29 7.88 -1.69
C SER A 241 -29.70 8.41 -1.96
N CYS A 242 -30.05 8.68 -3.22
CA CYS A 242 -31.35 9.16 -3.66
C CYS A 242 -32.01 8.16 -4.61
N ASP A 243 -33.34 8.20 -4.64
CA ASP A 243 -34.14 7.52 -5.64
C ASP A 243 -33.95 8.11 -7.06
N PRO A 244 -34.54 7.50 -8.11
CA PRO A 244 -34.44 8.02 -9.46
C PRO A 244 -34.95 9.45 -9.64
N SER A 245 -35.87 9.93 -8.80
CA SER A 245 -36.40 11.31 -8.83
C SER A 245 -35.49 12.33 -8.15
N GLY A 246 -34.44 11.87 -7.45
CA GLY A 246 -33.51 12.71 -6.71
C GLY A 246 -33.94 12.97 -5.26
N LYS A 247 -34.93 12.25 -4.76
CA LYS A 247 -35.34 12.29 -3.36
C LYS A 247 -34.47 11.34 -2.52
N PRO A 248 -33.94 11.75 -1.36
CA PRO A 248 -33.16 10.87 -0.49
C PRO A 248 -33.92 9.61 -0.07
N TRP A 249 -33.25 8.46 -0.04
CA TRP A 249 -33.83 7.20 0.45
C TRP A 249 -34.16 7.25 1.94
N ASP A 250 -33.25 7.83 2.72
CA ASP A 250 -33.45 8.11 4.14
C ASP A 250 -33.41 9.63 4.38
N PRO A 251 -34.54 10.26 4.73
CA PRO A 251 -34.60 11.71 4.93
C PRO A 251 -33.75 12.20 6.11
N ASN A 252 -33.40 11.33 7.08
CA ASN A 252 -32.56 11.68 8.22
C ASN A 252 -31.06 11.55 7.92
N ARG A 253 -30.69 10.95 6.79
CA ARG A 253 -29.31 10.78 6.32
C ARG A 253 -29.12 11.35 4.92
N LYS A 254 -29.65 12.56 4.70
CA LYS A 254 -29.57 13.26 3.43
C LYS A 254 -28.14 13.71 3.12
N LEU A 255 -27.50 13.04 2.17
CA LEU A 255 -26.19 13.47 1.64
C LEU A 255 -26.36 14.55 0.57
N ILE A 256 -27.18 14.26 -0.44
CA ILE A 256 -27.57 15.19 -1.50
C ILE A 256 -29.06 15.04 -1.85
N GLU A 257 -29.62 16.01 -2.56
CA GLU A 257 -30.96 15.98 -3.17
C GLU A 257 -31.00 16.87 -4.41
N TRP A 258 -31.97 16.63 -5.28
CA TRP A 258 -32.27 17.55 -6.39
C TRP A 258 -33.21 18.66 -5.92
N ASN A 259 -32.79 19.93 -6.05
CA ASN A 259 -33.61 21.07 -5.62
C ASN A 259 -34.49 21.69 -6.74
N GLY A 260 -34.53 21.06 -7.91
CA GLY A 260 -35.20 21.59 -9.11
C GLY A 260 -34.25 22.19 -10.15
N THR A 261 -33.05 22.61 -9.75
CA THR A 261 -32.05 23.26 -10.64
C THR A 261 -30.67 22.62 -10.57
N GLN A 262 -30.26 22.11 -9.41
CA GLN A 262 -28.98 21.47 -9.20
C GLN A 262 -29.03 20.50 -8.01
N TRP A 263 -28.03 19.61 -7.95
CA TRP A 263 -27.79 18.75 -6.79
C TRP A 263 -27.20 19.58 -5.64
N VAL A 264 -27.79 19.49 -4.47
CA VAL A 264 -27.35 20.21 -3.26
C VAL A 264 -27.37 19.27 -2.05
N GLY A 265 -26.65 19.60 -0.98
CA GLY A 265 -26.78 18.86 0.26
C GLY A 265 -25.60 19.01 1.21
N ALA A 266 -25.46 18.00 2.08
CA ALA A 266 -24.42 17.92 3.10
C ALA A 266 -23.04 17.50 2.53
N ASP A 267 -22.98 16.96 1.32
CA ASP A 267 -21.73 16.59 0.63
C ASP A 267 -21.65 17.21 -0.77
N VAL A 268 -20.46 17.23 -1.36
CA VAL A 268 -20.29 17.62 -2.77
C VAL A 268 -20.88 16.53 -3.67
N PRO A 269 -21.79 16.85 -4.60
CA PRO A 269 -22.40 15.83 -5.46
C PRO A 269 -21.38 15.06 -6.31
N ASP A 270 -21.44 13.73 -6.25
CA ASP A 270 -20.69 12.81 -7.12
C ASP A 270 -21.47 12.49 -8.40
N ILE A 271 -21.90 13.57 -9.05
CA ILE A 271 -22.62 13.61 -10.32
C ILE A 271 -22.41 15.00 -10.91
N LYS A 272 -22.74 15.19 -12.19
CA LYS A 272 -22.77 16.54 -12.78
C LYS A 272 -23.81 17.38 -12.05
N LEU A 273 -23.40 18.57 -11.59
CA LEU A 273 -24.19 19.41 -10.68
C LEU A 273 -25.56 19.81 -11.23
N ASP A 274 -25.65 20.07 -12.54
CA ASP A 274 -26.84 20.51 -13.26
C ASP A 274 -27.54 19.38 -14.04
N ALA A 275 -27.15 18.11 -13.87
CA ALA A 275 -27.83 16.98 -14.51
C ALA A 275 -29.14 16.68 -13.77
N ALA A 276 -30.26 17.02 -14.40
CA ALA A 276 -31.57 16.76 -13.83
C ALA A 276 -31.82 15.24 -13.72
N PRO A 277 -32.62 14.77 -12.74
CA PRO A 277 -33.01 13.37 -12.65
C PRO A 277 -33.58 12.78 -13.95
N ALA A 278 -34.29 13.61 -14.73
CA ALA A 278 -34.86 13.24 -16.03
C ALA A 278 -33.81 13.05 -17.14
N ASP A 279 -32.59 13.57 -16.98
CA ASP A 279 -31.50 13.42 -17.96
C ASP A 279 -30.94 11.99 -17.98
N GLY A 280 -31.32 11.14 -17.02
CA GLY A 280 -30.94 9.73 -16.97
C GLY A 280 -29.47 9.48 -16.62
N MET A 281 -28.76 10.49 -16.08
CA MET A 281 -27.38 10.31 -15.61
C MET A 281 -27.34 9.44 -14.35
N ASN A 282 -26.66 8.30 -14.47
CA ASN A 282 -26.57 7.30 -13.41
C ASN A 282 -25.47 7.62 -12.36
N PRO A 283 -25.58 7.09 -11.12
CA PRO A 283 -24.69 7.43 -10.00
C PRO A 283 -23.22 7.00 -10.12
N PHE A 284 -22.86 6.04 -10.96
CA PHE A 284 -21.49 5.50 -11.03
C PHE A 284 -20.75 6.10 -12.23
N ILE A 285 -20.42 7.39 -12.12
CA ILE A 285 -19.91 8.22 -13.23
C ILE A 285 -18.58 7.75 -13.84
N MET A 286 -17.81 6.92 -13.12
CA MET A 286 -16.56 6.35 -13.61
C MET A 286 -16.75 5.04 -14.38
N ASN A 287 -17.96 4.47 -14.37
CA ASN A 287 -18.31 3.31 -15.19
C ASN A 287 -18.97 3.78 -16.48
N SER A 288 -18.55 3.21 -17.61
CA SER A 288 -19.08 3.52 -18.96
C SER A 288 -20.60 3.41 -19.08
N GLU A 289 -21.18 2.44 -18.36
CA GLU A 289 -22.61 2.14 -18.29
C GLU A 289 -23.33 2.91 -17.18
N GLY A 290 -22.58 3.64 -16.34
CA GLY A 290 -23.10 4.45 -15.24
C GLY A 290 -23.62 3.66 -14.03
N VAL A 291 -23.56 2.33 -14.04
CA VAL A 291 -24.08 1.46 -12.96
C VAL A 291 -22.98 0.72 -12.19
N ALA A 292 -23.28 0.26 -10.98
CA ALA A 292 -22.44 -0.71 -10.28
C ALA A 292 -22.55 -2.09 -10.94
N ARG A 293 -21.48 -2.89 -10.86
CA ARG A 293 -21.39 -4.21 -11.48
C ARG A 293 -21.60 -5.32 -10.46
N PHE A 294 -22.65 -6.12 -10.61
CA PHE A 294 -22.72 -7.47 -10.03
C PHE A 294 -21.95 -8.46 -10.89
N PHE A 295 -22.12 -8.37 -12.22
CA PHE A 295 -21.33 -9.10 -13.21
C PHE A 295 -20.20 -8.19 -13.70
N THR A 296 -18.94 -8.55 -13.40
CA THR A 296 -17.78 -7.66 -13.62
C THR A 296 -17.23 -7.67 -15.05
N VAL A 297 -17.96 -8.26 -16.00
CA VAL A 297 -17.61 -8.35 -17.42
C VAL A 297 -16.21 -8.96 -17.62
N ASN A 298 -15.27 -8.22 -18.19
CA ASN A 298 -13.88 -8.61 -18.43
C ASN A 298 -12.89 -7.91 -17.48
N LYS A 299 -13.34 -7.44 -16.31
CA LYS A 299 -12.48 -6.66 -15.39
C LYS A 299 -11.67 -7.51 -14.41
N MET A 300 -12.01 -8.79 -14.25
CA MET A 300 -11.37 -9.71 -13.32
C MET A 300 -10.74 -10.88 -14.09
N GLY A 301 -9.49 -11.22 -13.77
CA GLY A 301 -8.72 -12.28 -14.42
C GLY A 301 -9.22 -13.70 -14.09
N ASP A 302 -9.93 -13.85 -12.98
CA ASP A 302 -10.45 -15.12 -12.44
C ASP A 302 -11.96 -15.33 -12.65
N GLY A 303 -12.62 -14.40 -13.34
CA GLY A 303 -14.00 -14.55 -13.81
C GLY A 303 -14.94 -13.42 -13.39
N PRO A 304 -16.10 -13.30 -14.04
CA PRO A 304 -17.00 -12.16 -13.85
C PRO A 304 -17.77 -12.19 -12.53
N PHE A 305 -17.84 -13.35 -11.87
CA PHE A 305 -18.38 -13.57 -10.53
C PHE A 305 -17.32 -14.19 -9.63
N PRO A 306 -17.35 -13.90 -8.31
CA PRO A 306 -16.51 -14.61 -7.36
C PRO A 306 -16.82 -16.11 -7.33
N GLU A 307 -15.78 -16.92 -7.22
CA GLU A 307 -15.84 -18.38 -7.10
C GLU A 307 -14.83 -18.82 -6.03
N HIS A 308 -15.17 -19.85 -5.25
CA HIS A 308 -14.27 -20.34 -4.19
C HIS A 308 -13.18 -21.23 -4.77
N TYR A 309 -11.94 -20.87 -4.48
CA TYR A 309 -10.75 -21.68 -4.72
C TYR A 309 -9.93 -21.77 -3.43
N GLU A 310 -9.34 -22.93 -3.19
CA GLU A 310 -8.44 -23.17 -2.07
C GLU A 310 -7.13 -22.37 -2.20
N PRO A 311 -6.48 -21.99 -1.08
CA PRO A 311 -5.11 -21.48 -1.07
C PRO A 311 -4.14 -22.48 -1.71
N PHE A 312 -3.04 -22.00 -2.29
CA PHE A 312 -2.07 -22.86 -2.98
C PHE A 312 -1.50 -23.94 -2.05
N GLU A 313 -1.34 -23.61 -0.78
CA GLU A 313 -1.10 -24.59 0.27
C GLU A 313 -2.37 -24.73 1.11
N SER A 314 -3.19 -25.73 0.79
CA SER A 314 -4.43 -26.03 1.53
C SER A 314 -4.27 -27.31 2.36
N PRO A 315 -4.81 -27.34 3.60
CA PRO A 315 -4.83 -28.55 4.41
C PRO A 315 -5.80 -29.61 3.86
N LEU A 316 -6.59 -29.29 2.83
CA LEU A 316 -7.51 -30.20 2.16
C LEU A 316 -6.89 -30.74 0.87
N ASP A 317 -7.18 -32.01 0.57
CA ASP A 317 -6.68 -32.65 -0.65
C ASP A 317 -7.38 -32.11 -1.91
N VAL A 318 -8.65 -31.68 -1.77
CA VAL A 318 -9.50 -31.18 -2.85
C VAL A 318 -10.21 -29.89 -2.42
N ASN A 319 -10.73 -29.13 -3.39
CA ASN A 319 -11.73 -28.10 -3.14
C ASN A 319 -13.12 -28.76 -3.00
N PRO A 320 -13.80 -28.64 -1.84
CA PRO A 320 -15.11 -29.26 -1.63
C PRO A 320 -16.23 -28.84 -2.59
N LEU A 321 -16.15 -27.65 -3.21
CA LEU A 321 -17.14 -27.23 -4.21
C LEU A 321 -16.92 -27.90 -5.56
N HIS A 322 -15.67 -28.25 -5.89
CA HIS A 322 -15.27 -28.85 -7.17
C HIS A 322 -14.42 -30.11 -6.96
N PRO A 323 -14.85 -31.11 -6.16
CA PRO A 323 -13.97 -32.15 -5.63
C PRO A 323 -13.43 -33.10 -6.71
N LYS A 324 -14.07 -33.13 -7.89
CA LYS A 324 -13.66 -33.95 -9.05
C LYS A 324 -12.85 -33.16 -10.08
N ASN A 325 -12.58 -31.87 -9.84
CA ASN A 325 -11.86 -31.00 -10.76
C ASN A 325 -10.55 -30.48 -10.12
N PRO A 326 -9.43 -31.20 -10.27
CA PRO A 326 -8.16 -30.79 -9.68
C PRO A 326 -7.65 -29.44 -10.22
N LYS A 327 -8.05 -29.03 -11.45
CA LYS A 327 -7.69 -27.73 -12.02
C LYS A 327 -8.41 -26.55 -11.35
N ALA A 328 -9.50 -26.82 -10.64
CA ALA A 328 -10.27 -25.84 -9.86
C ALA A 328 -10.02 -26.00 -8.35
N LYS A 329 -8.91 -26.65 -7.95
CA LYS A 329 -8.51 -26.66 -6.55
C LYS A 329 -8.10 -25.25 -6.11
N ASN A 330 -7.12 -24.68 -6.79
CA ASN A 330 -6.62 -23.32 -6.60
C ASN A 330 -7.11 -22.40 -7.72
N SER A 331 -6.91 -21.08 -7.59
CA SER A 331 -7.32 -20.14 -8.64
C SER A 331 -6.64 -20.48 -9.97
N PRO A 332 -7.40 -20.82 -11.03
CA PRO A 332 -6.83 -21.24 -12.30
C PRO A 332 -6.17 -20.09 -13.08
N ALA A 333 -6.44 -18.84 -12.70
CA ALA A 333 -5.87 -17.64 -13.29
C ALA A 333 -4.62 -17.15 -12.55
N ALA A 334 -4.29 -17.72 -11.39
CA ALA A 334 -3.11 -17.32 -10.64
C ALA A 334 -1.82 -17.75 -11.35
N ARG A 335 -0.80 -16.89 -11.27
CA ARG A 335 0.49 -17.12 -11.90
C ARG A 335 1.47 -17.70 -10.88
N VAL A 336 2.04 -18.85 -11.20
CA VAL A 336 3.14 -19.46 -10.45
C VAL A 336 4.36 -19.57 -11.34
N PHE A 337 5.52 -19.13 -10.87
CA PHE A 337 6.78 -19.31 -11.60
C PHE A 337 7.28 -20.75 -11.45
N LYS A 338 8.00 -21.24 -12.47
CA LYS A 338 8.54 -22.61 -12.49
C LYS A 338 9.36 -22.93 -11.24
N ASP A 339 10.24 -22.02 -10.82
CA ASP A 339 11.14 -22.19 -9.67
C ASP A 339 10.43 -22.07 -8.31
N ASP A 340 9.11 -21.84 -8.30
CA ASP A 340 8.28 -21.74 -7.09
C ASP A 340 7.31 -22.91 -6.95
N LEU A 341 7.14 -23.75 -7.99
CA LEU A 341 6.24 -24.91 -7.97
C LEU A 341 6.65 -25.95 -6.92
N ASP A 342 7.95 -26.14 -6.73
CA ASP A 342 8.53 -27.04 -5.74
C ASP A 342 8.64 -26.42 -4.34
N GLN A 343 8.23 -25.16 -4.18
CA GLN A 343 8.23 -24.45 -2.90
C GLN A 343 6.86 -24.43 -2.22
N PHE A 344 5.89 -25.21 -2.72
CA PHE A 344 4.63 -25.46 -2.01
C PHE A 344 4.75 -26.69 -1.11
N GLY A 345 4.39 -26.51 0.15
CA GLY A 345 4.40 -27.54 1.18
C GLY A 345 3.25 -28.53 1.00
N ASP A 346 3.56 -29.81 1.20
CA ASP A 346 2.58 -30.88 1.23
C ASP A 346 1.85 -30.94 2.59
N ALA A 347 0.55 -31.18 2.58
CA ALA A 347 -0.27 -31.19 3.79
C ALA A 347 -0.01 -32.39 4.72
N GLN A 348 0.67 -33.44 4.25
CA GLN A 348 1.12 -34.54 5.11
C GLN A 348 2.32 -34.11 5.97
N GLU A 349 3.22 -33.29 5.41
CA GLU A 349 4.40 -32.77 6.12
C GLU A 349 4.12 -31.49 6.92
N PHE A 350 3.24 -30.64 6.38
CA PHE A 350 2.87 -29.34 6.94
C PHE A 350 1.35 -29.26 7.16
N PRO A 351 0.80 -29.98 8.16
CA PRO A 351 -0.65 -30.20 8.27
C PRO A 351 -1.45 -29.02 8.82
N TYR A 352 -0.81 -27.95 9.27
CA TYR A 352 -1.48 -26.84 9.95
C TYR A 352 -1.55 -25.61 9.08
N VAL A 353 -2.69 -24.94 9.07
CA VAL A 353 -2.84 -23.64 8.42
C VAL A 353 -2.03 -22.62 9.21
N ALA A 354 -1.32 -21.75 8.51
CA ALA A 354 -0.67 -20.59 9.08
C ALA A 354 -1.26 -19.31 8.50
N THR A 355 -1.29 -18.28 9.33
CA THR A 355 -1.70 -16.94 8.92
C THR A 355 -0.85 -15.88 9.61
N THR A 356 -0.53 -14.82 8.87
CA THR A 356 0.26 -13.69 9.40
C THR A 356 -0.59 -12.45 9.62
N TYR A 357 -0.40 -11.75 10.73
CA TYR A 357 -1.21 -10.57 11.09
C TYR A 357 -0.43 -9.57 11.96
N ARG A 358 -1.14 -8.54 12.41
CA ARG A 358 -0.61 -7.42 13.17
C ARG A 358 -1.10 -7.43 14.61
N LEU A 359 -0.34 -6.80 15.48
CA LEU A 359 -0.65 -6.45 16.87
C LEU A 359 -0.74 -4.93 16.96
N THR A 360 -1.61 -4.43 17.82
CA THR A 360 -1.90 -3.00 17.97
C THR A 360 -0.66 -2.16 18.27
N GLU A 361 0.26 -2.70 19.05
CA GLU A 361 1.42 -2.01 19.60
C GLU A 361 2.56 -1.87 18.59
N HIS A 362 2.50 -2.60 17.47
CA HIS A 362 3.52 -2.60 16.45
C HIS A 362 3.02 -2.26 15.04
N PHE A 363 3.79 -1.40 14.34
CA PHE A 363 3.59 -1.13 12.92
C PHE A 363 4.67 -1.85 12.10
N HIS A 364 4.26 -2.94 11.46
CA HIS A 364 5.13 -3.78 10.62
C HIS A 364 6.46 -4.09 11.34
N PHE A 365 7.58 -3.83 10.67
CA PHE A 365 8.94 -4.04 11.14
C PHE A 365 9.59 -2.72 11.61
N TRP A 366 8.79 -1.64 11.75
CA TRP A 366 9.26 -0.30 12.07
C TRP A 366 9.29 -0.06 13.58
N THR A 367 8.16 -0.14 14.28
CA THR A 367 8.10 0.34 15.68
C THR A 367 8.81 -0.57 16.68
N LYS A 368 9.39 -1.70 16.26
CA LYS A 368 10.41 -2.41 17.07
C LYS A 368 11.67 -1.58 17.34
N HIS A 369 11.84 -0.45 16.63
CA HIS A 369 12.85 0.58 16.93
C HIS A 369 12.36 1.60 17.98
N THR A 370 11.07 1.62 18.30
CA THR A 370 10.48 2.51 19.31
C THR A 370 10.49 1.81 20.68
N ARG A 371 11.19 2.40 21.65
CA ARG A 371 11.36 1.82 22.99
C ARG A 371 10.04 1.44 23.68
N LEU A 372 9.02 2.30 23.60
CA LEU A 372 7.72 2.02 24.24
C LEU A 372 7.02 0.81 23.63
N SER A 373 6.96 0.71 22.29
CA SER A 373 6.42 -0.47 21.61
C SER A 373 7.21 -1.74 21.96
N ALA A 374 8.55 -1.65 21.98
CA ALA A 374 9.42 -2.74 22.38
C ALA A 374 9.30 -3.15 23.87
N ILE A 375 8.76 -2.29 24.74
CA ILE A 375 8.42 -2.65 26.13
C ILE A 375 7.06 -3.38 26.16
N LEU A 376 6.08 -2.89 25.39
CA LEU A 376 4.73 -3.45 25.37
C LEU A 376 4.66 -4.84 24.74
N GLN A 377 5.36 -5.05 23.61
CA GLN A 377 5.42 -6.33 22.89
C GLN A 377 6.90 -6.73 22.63
N PRO A 378 7.64 -7.14 23.67
CA PRO A 378 9.11 -7.24 23.61
C PRO A 378 9.66 -8.42 22.82
N GLU A 379 8.90 -9.50 22.69
CA GLU A 379 9.41 -10.79 22.22
C GLU A 379 8.45 -11.46 21.26
N GLN A 380 9.01 -12.05 20.20
CA GLN A 380 8.24 -12.76 19.19
C GLN A 380 7.54 -13.98 19.78
N PHE A 381 6.25 -14.08 19.47
CA PHE A 381 5.43 -15.24 19.79
C PHE A 381 4.66 -15.75 18.58
N VAL A 382 4.09 -16.94 18.72
CA VAL A 382 3.06 -17.50 17.83
C VAL A 382 1.86 -17.91 18.67
N GLU A 383 0.67 -17.83 18.12
CA GLU A 383 -0.57 -18.20 18.79
C GLU A 383 -1.06 -19.56 18.29
N ILE A 384 -1.43 -20.45 19.22
CA ILE A 384 -2.00 -21.76 18.89
C ILE A 384 -3.21 -22.08 19.78
N GLY A 385 -4.14 -22.87 19.24
CA GLY A 385 -5.30 -23.37 19.99
C GLY A 385 -4.92 -24.44 21.02
N GLU A 386 -5.76 -24.61 22.04
CA GLU A 386 -5.54 -25.58 23.14
C GLU A 386 -5.42 -27.03 22.64
N ASP A 387 -6.15 -27.41 21.59
CA ASP A 387 -6.10 -28.79 21.05
C ASP A 387 -4.75 -29.08 20.39
N LEU A 388 -4.27 -28.18 19.53
CA LEU A 388 -2.96 -28.32 18.87
C LEU A 388 -1.83 -28.32 19.92
N ALA A 389 -1.93 -27.46 20.93
CA ALA A 389 -0.98 -27.40 22.02
C ALA A 389 -0.93 -28.73 22.80
N LYS A 390 -2.08 -29.34 23.12
CA LYS A 390 -2.14 -30.67 23.75
C LYS A 390 -1.55 -31.76 22.86
N MET A 391 -1.90 -31.78 21.57
CA MET A 391 -1.38 -32.76 20.59
C MET A 391 0.15 -32.71 20.47
N LYS A 392 0.73 -31.51 20.57
CA LYS A 392 2.18 -31.28 20.44
C LYS A 392 2.92 -31.19 21.77
N ASN A 393 2.24 -31.40 22.89
CA ASN A 393 2.80 -31.25 24.25
C ASN A 393 3.48 -29.88 24.49
N ILE A 394 2.83 -28.81 24.01
CA ILE A 394 3.27 -27.42 24.14
C ILE A 394 2.45 -26.74 25.23
N LYS A 395 3.12 -26.10 26.19
CA LYS A 395 2.51 -25.23 27.19
C LYS A 395 2.68 -23.77 26.77
N SER A 396 1.78 -22.90 27.24
CA SER A 396 1.96 -21.46 27.04
C SER A 396 3.28 -21.02 27.67
N GLY A 397 4.06 -20.21 26.96
CA GLY A 397 5.41 -19.77 27.35
C GLY A 397 6.54 -20.68 26.88
N ASP A 398 6.26 -21.91 26.42
CA ASP A 398 7.30 -22.77 25.84
C ASP A 398 7.88 -22.15 24.56
N ARG A 399 9.14 -22.43 24.26
CA ARG A 399 9.72 -22.11 22.95
C ARG A 399 9.33 -23.18 21.94
N VAL A 400 8.97 -22.74 20.75
CA VAL A 400 8.54 -23.60 19.64
C VAL A 400 9.28 -23.24 18.36
N ARG A 401 9.39 -24.21 17.46
CA ARG A 401 9.82 -24.02 16.08
C ARG A 401 8.62 -24.19 15.16
N VAL A 402 8.32 -23.15 14.38
CA VAL A 402 7.33 -23.22 13.30
C VAL A 402 8.09 -23.30 11.99
N ARG A 403 7.73 -24.26 11.12
CA ARG A 403 8.45 -24.54 9.88
C ARG A 403 7.48 -24.68 8.71
N SER A 404 7.82 -24.09 7.58
CA SER A 404 7.28 -24.45 6.27
C SER A 404 8.40 -25.04 5.40
N ILE A 405 8.09 -25.46 4.17
CA ILE A 405 9.11 -25.94 3.23
C ILE A 405 10.19 -24.88 2.93
N ARG A 406 9.89 -23.59 3.16
CA ARG A 406 10.79 -22.46 2.85
C ARG A 406 11.78 -22.12 3.96
N GLY A 407 11.55 -22.60 5.19
CA GLY A 407 12.38 -22.28 6.34
C GLY A 407 11.63 -22.40 7.67
N PHE A 408 12.21 -21.86 8.73
CA PHE A 408 11.63 -21.91 10.06
C PHE A 408 11.80 -20.59 10.81
N ILE A 409 10.99 -20.43 11.86
CA ILE A 409 11.16 -19.42 12.90
C ILE A 409 11.14 -20.10 14.27
N LYS A 410 11.77 -19.47 15.28
CA LYS A 410 11.64 -19.86 16.68
C LYS A 410 10.99 -18.73 17.46
N ALA A 411 9.98 -19.05 18.25
CA ALA A 411 9.18 -18.06 18.98
C ALA A 411 8.66 -18.64 20.30
N VAL A 412 8.11 -17.78 21.16
CA VAL A 412 7.34 -18.21 22.34
C VAL A 412 5.95 -18.67 21.89
N ALA A 413 5.41 -19.73 22.48
CA ALA A 413 4.03 -20.15 22.22
C ALA A 413 3.04 -19.45 23.15
N VAL A 414 2.04 -18.80 22.59
CA VAL A 414 0.85 -18.31 23.30
C VAL A 414 -0.28 -19.30 23.04
N VAL A 415 -0.57 -20.14 24.02
CA VAL A 415 -1.69 -21.10 23.94
C VAL A 415 -2.97 -20.39 24.36
N THR A 416 -4.00 -20.41 23.52
CA THR A 416 -5.21 -19.63 23.75
C THR A 416 -6.48 -20.28 23.21
N LYS A 417 -7.62 -20.00 23.86
CA LYS A 417 -8.97 -20.37 23.39
C LYS A 417 -9.47 -19.52 22.22
N ARG A 418 -8.77 -18.41 21.90
CA ARG A 418 -9.12 -17.51 20.79
C ARG A 418 -8.92 -18.17 19.42
N ILE A 419 -7.96 -19.09 19.33
CA ILE A 419 -7.74 -19.90 18.12
C ILE A 419 -8.38 -21.26 18.35
N ARG A 420 -9.38 -21.59 17.54
CA ARG A 420 -10.14 -22.83 17.64
C ARG A 420 -9.79 -23.76 16.49
N THR A 421 -9.81 -25.06 16.78
CA THR A 421 -9.86 -26.10 15.76
C THR A 421 -11.20 -26.02 15.03
N LEU A 422 -11.18 -26.11 13.69
CA LEU A 422 -12.38 -26.14 12.87
C LEU A 422 -12.60 -27.52 12.28
N ASP A 423 -13.85 -27.93 12.15
CA ASP A 423 -14.25 -29.09 11.36
C ASP A 423 -14.51 -28.64 9.92
N VAL A 424 -13.60 -28.98 9.01
CA VAL A 424 -13.67 -28.58 7.59
C VAL A 424 -13.60 -29.84 6.75
N TYR A 425 -14.68 -30.12 6.01
CA TYR A 425 -14.78 -31.26 5.10
C TYR A 425 -14.38 -32.60 5.77
N GLY A 426 -14.86 -32.82 7.01
CA GLY A 426 -14.58 -34.01 7.80
C GLY A 426 -13.19 -34.07 8.44
N LYS A 427 -12.37 -33.01 8.30
CA LYS A 427 -11.03 -32.90 8.88
C LYS A 427 -10.99 -31.86 9.99
N LYS A 428 -10.28 -32.17 11.08
CA LYS A 428 -9.90 -31.19 12.09
C LYS A 428 -8.76 -30.32 11.54
N VAL A 429 -9.03 -29.05 11.30
CA VAL A 429 -8.06 -28.07 10.80
C VAL A 429 -7.62 -27.19 11.96
N HIS A 430 -6.31 -27.16 12.20
CA HIS A 430 -5.68 -26.31 13.20
C HIS A 430 -4.97 -25.14 12.53
N THR A 431 -4.97 -23.98 13.21
CA THR A 431 -4.32 -22.76 12.73
C THR A 431 -3.19 -22.33 13.67
N VAL A 432 -2.05 -21.92 13.11
CA VAL A 432 -0.94 -21.27 13.79
C VAL A 432 -0.93 -19.79 13.40
N GLY A 433 -1.12 -18.93 14.40
CA GLY A 433 -1.10 -17.48 14.22
C GLY A 433 0.31 -16.89 14.38
N ILE A 434 0.76 -16.08 13.43
CA ILE A 434 2.14 -15.56 13.40
C ILE A 434 2.12 -14.04 13.22
N PRO A 435 2.28 -13.25 14.31
CA PRO A 435 2.44 -11.81 14.17
C PRO A 435 3.78 -11.45 13.51
N ILE A 436 3.77 -10.37 12.72
CA ILE A 436 4.86 -10.08 11.76
C ILE A 436 6.03 -9.25 12.31
N HIS A 437 5.98 -8.78 13.55
CA HIS A 437 6.65 -7.53 13.89
C HIS A 437 8.16 -7.59 14.15
N TRP A 438 8.69 -8.77 14.41
CA TRP A 438 10.07 -8.95 14.83
C TRP A 438 11.02 -9.24 13.65
N GLY A 439 12.30 -9.00 13.91
CA GLY A 439 13.40 -9.15 12.98
C GLY A 439 14.73 -9.02 13.74
N PHE A 440 15.80 -8.70 13.02
CA PHE A 440 17.16 -8.62 13.57
C PHE A 440 17.71 -7.19 13.66
N GLN A 441 16.88 -6.18 13.38
CA GLN A 441 17.17 -4.76 13.61
C GLN A 441 16.15 -4.19 14.61
N GLY A 442 16.56 -3.28 15.50
CA GLY A 442 15.67 -2.63 16.46
C GLY A 442 16.08 -2.81 17.92
N VAL A 443 15.20 -2.40 18.83
CA VAL A 443 15.44 -2.43 20.28
C VAL A 443 14.57 -3.44 21.03
N ALA A 444 13.60 -4.06 20.35
CA ALA A 444 12.93 -5.27 20.84
C ALA A 444 13.91 -6.47 20.82
N LYS A 445 13.56 -7.58 21.48
CA LYS A 445 14.38 -8.80 21.38
C LYS A 445 14.44 -9.26 19.93
N ASN A 446 15.64 -9.68 19.49
CA ASN A 446 15.81 -10.23 18.15
C ASN A 446 14.85 -11.41 17.91
N GLY A 447 14.21 -11.37 16.75
CA GLY A 447 13.29 -12.40 16.28
C GLY A 447 13.51 -12.70 14.81
N PHE A 448 12.74 -13.64 14.31
CA PHE A 448 12.76 -14.05 12.91
C PHE A 448 11.74 -13.25 12.11
N ILE A 449 12.11 -12.92 10.87
CA ILE A 449 11.17 -12.37 9.90
C ILE A 449 10.09 -13.44 9.60
N ALA A 450 8.82 -13.13 9.87
CA ALA A 450 7.70 -14.05 9.66
C ALA A 450 7.58 -14.54 8.20
N ASN A 451 7.93 -13.68 7.24
CA ASN A 451 7.97 -14.01 5.81
C ASN A 451 9.07 -15.01 5.42
N THR A 452 9.84 -15.53 6.37
CA THR A 452 10.61 -16.78 6.17
C THR A 452 9.70 -17.95 5.85
N LEU A 453 8.44 -17.92 6.32
CA LEU A 453 7.49 -19.01 6.19
C LEU A 453 6.54 -18.90 5.00
N THR A 454 6.35 -17.72 4.40
CA THR A 454 5.23 -17.44 3.48
C THR A 454 5.53 -17.83 2.02
N PRO A 455 4.53 -18.34 1.27
CA PRO A 455 4.73 -18.83 -0.09
C PRO A 455 4.94 -17.70 -1.10
N PHE A 456 5.70 -17.98 -2.17
CA PHE A 456 5.92 -17.02 -3.26
C PHE A 456 4.85 -17.22 -4.36
N VAL A 457 3.62 -16.85 -4.05
CA VAL A 457 2.47 -16.84 -4.97
C VAL A 457 1.54 -15.70 -4.58
N GLY A 458 0.69 -15.24 -5.49
CA GLY A 458 -0.24 -14.15 -5.21
C GLY A 458 -1.51 -14.19 -6.03
N ASP A 459 -2.37 -13.22 -5.74
CA ASP A 459 -3.66 -12.98 -6.40
C ASP A 459 -3.52 -12.95 -7.94
N ALA A 460 -4.50 -13.53 -8.63
CA ALA A 460 -4.52 -13.66 -10.08
C ALA A 460 -4.49 -12.30 -10.80
N ASN A 461 -5.06 -11.26 -10.16
CA ASN A 461 -5.19 -9.93 -10.75
C ASN A 461 -3.97 -9.05 -10.47
N THR A 462 -3.61 -8.93 -9.20
CA THR A 462 -2.65 -7.94 -8.69
C THR A 462 -1.29 -8.54 -8.33
N GLN A 463 -1.19 -9.87 -8.28
CA GLN A 463 -0.01 -10.59 -7.79
C GLN A 463 0.29 -10.31 -6.31
N THR A 464 -0.69 -9.80 -5.55
CA THR A 464 -0.58 -9.56 -4.11
C THR A 464 -0.35 -10.89 -3.40
N PRO A 465 0.72 -11.06 -2.60
CA PRO A 465 1.09 -12.38 -2.11
C PRO A 465 0.11 -13.02 -1.11
N GLU A 466 0.07 -14.35 -1.13
CA GLU A 466 -0.77 -15.19 -0.26
C GLU A 466 -0.18 -15.31 1.15
N PHE A 467 -0.23 -14.23 1.93
CA PHE A 467 0.32 -14.17 3.29
C PHE A 467 -0.61 -14.74 4.37
N LYS A 468 -1.87 -15.02 4.04
CA LYS A 468 -2.96 -15.19 5.01
C LYS A 468 -3.47 -16.62 5.16
N ALA A 469 -3.12 -17.51 4.23
CA ALA A 469 -3.41 -18.92 4.32
C ALA A 469 -2.29 -19.68 3.61
N PHE A 470 -1.50 -20.43 4.37
CA PHE A 470 -0.43 -21.28 3.86
C PHE A 470 -0.18 -22.41 4.87
N LEU A 471 0.75 -23.32 4.61
CA LEU A 471 0.95 -24.50 5.45
C LEU A 471 2.26 -24.47 6.27
N VAL A 472 2.17 -24.95 7.51
CA VAL A 472 3.29 -25.12 8.44
C VAL A 472 3.16 -26.40 9.26
N THR A 473 4.25 -26.76 9.92
CA THR A 473 4.27 -27.63 11.10
C THR A 473 4.83 -26.87 12.30
N ILE A 474 4.60 -27.39 13.50
CA ILE A 474 5.08 -26.80 14.75
C ILE A 474 5.53 -27.89 15.73
N ASP A 475 6.68 -27.68 16.34
CA ASP A 475 7.27 -28.59 17.32
C ASP A 475 7.85 -27.81 18.51
N LYS A 476 7.83 -28.42 19.70
CA LYS A 476 8.47 -27.88 20.90
C LYS A 476 9.99 -27.95 20.77
N LEU A 477 10.70 -26.91 21.24
CA LEU A 477 12.17 -26.82 21.25
C LEU A 477 12.79 -27.41 22.51
#